data_AF-A0A963C3H5-F1
#
_entry.id   AF-A0A963C3H5-F1
#
_cell.length_a   1.000
_cell.length_b   1.000
_cell.length_c   1.000
_cell.angle_alpha   90.00
_cell.angle_beta   90.00
_cell.angle_gamma   90.00
#
_symmetry.space_group_name_H-M   'P 1'
#
loop_
_entity.id
_entity.type
_entity.pdbx_description
1 polymer ?
#
loop_
_entity_poly.entity_id
_entity_poly.type
_entity_poly.pdbx_seq_one_letter_code
_entity_poly.pdbx_strand_id
1 'polypeptide(L)'
;MAASLLLMANALPAQADPSLERENLARIQHELRLLRAQVASAGEVADGAARVRFRYDWLARDLDLIAASIDEHLDAPRQPRAVPPLRGDYRN
;
A
#
# COMPACT_ATOMS: atom_id res chain seq x y z
N MET A 1 43.78 -12.28 -19.13
CA MET A 1 42.43 -11.98 -19.66
C MET A 1 41.43 -12.66 -18.75
N ALA A 2 40.83 -11.90 -17.82
CA ALA A 2 39.89 -12.44 -16.83
C ALA A 2 38.51 -12.56 -17.46
N ALA A 3 37.95 -13.77 -17.47
CA ALA A 3 36.60 -14.05 -17.93
C ALA A 3 35.62 -13.68 -16.81
N SER A 4 34.88 -12.59 -16.98
CA SER A 4 33.79 -12.20 -16.08
C SER A 4 32.59 -13.12 -16.31
N LEU A 5 32.31 -13.99 -15.34
CA LEU A 5 31.04 -14.73 -15.26
C LEU A 5 29.93 -13.74 -14.90
N LEU A 6 28.97 -13.58 -15.82
CA LEU A 6 27.73 -12.86 -15.59
C LEU A 6 26.83 -13.73 -14.70
N LEU A 7 26.65 -13.35 -13.44
CA LEU A 7 25.73 -14.01 -12.52
C LEU A 7 24.29 -13.53 -12.83
N MET A 8 23.58 -14.27 -13.68
CA MET A 8 22.15 -14.08 -13.89
C MET A 8 21.39 -14.60 -12.67
N ALA A 9 21.05 -13.70 -11.75
CA ALA A 9 20.12 -13.99 -10.65
C ALA A 9 18.72 -14.15 -11.25
N ASN A 10 18.32 -15.41 -11.51
CA ASN A 10 16.93 -15.75 -11.77
C ASN A 10 16.11 -15.47 -10.51
N ALA A 11 15.51 -14.29 -10.43
CA ALA A 11 14.42 -14.02 -9.50
C ALA A 11 13.22 -14.86 -9.95
N LEU A 12 13.02 -16.02 -9.31
CA LEU A 12 11.75 -16.74 -9.40
C LEU A 12 10.64 -15.74 -9.00
N PRO A 13 9.50 -15.70 -9.73
CA PRO A 13 8.40 -14.85 -9.32
C PRO A 13 7.93 -15.32 -7.94
N ALA A 14 8.21 -14.52 -6.91
CA ALA A 14 7.57 -14.68 -5.63
C ALA A 14 6.07 -14.47 -5.86
N GLN A 15 5.28 -15.52 -5.72
CA GLN A 15 3.83 -15.43 -5.84
C GLN A 15 3.33 -14.57 -4.68
N ALA A 16 3.09 -13.29 -4.92
CA ALA A 16 2.55 -12.38 -3.91
C ALA A 16 1.21 -12.96 -3.42
N ASP A 17 1.08 -13.22 -2.12
CA ASP A 17 -0.21 -13.61 -1.53
C ASP A 17 -1.11 -12.36 -1.52
N PRO A 18 -2.15 -12.31 -2.38
CA PRO A 18 -2.99 -11.12 -2.50
C PRO A 18 -3.73 -10.79 -1.20
N SER A 19 -3.91 -11.79 -0.32
CA SER A 19 -4.55 -11.61 0.98
C SER A 19 -3.62 -10.87 1.94
N LEU A 20 -2.35 -11.28 1.97
CA LEU A 20 -1.31 -10.65 2.78
C LEU A 20 -1.00 -9.23 2.30
N GLU A 21 -0.88 -9.02 0.99
CA GLU A 21 -0.71 -7.69 0.41
C GLU A 21 -1.86 -6.76 0.84
N ARG A 22 -3.10 -7.23 0.72
CA ARG A 22 -4.29 -6.44 1.08
C ARG A 22 -4.34 -6.13 2.58
N GLU A 23 -3.97 -7.07 3.44
CA GLU A 23 -3.84 -6.82 4.89
C GLU A 23 -2.82 -5.72 5.19
N ASN A 24 -1.65 -5.79 4.56
CA ASN A 24 -0.61 -4.79 4.71
C ASN A 24 -1.06 -3.42 4.23
N LEU A 25 -1.72 -3.33 3.07
CA LEU A 25 -2.25 -2.08 2.55
C LEU A 25 -3.34 -1.48 3.44
N ALA A 26 -4.23 -2.30 4.00
CA ALA A 26 -5.23 -1.85 4.96
C ALA A 26 -4.60 -1.29 6.25
N ARG A 27 -3.52 -1.93 6.73
CA ARG A 27 -2.74 -1.44 7.87
C ARG A 27 -2.08 -0.09 7.55
N ILE A 28 -1.39 0.01 6.41
CA ILE A 28 -0.73 1.25 5.96
C ILE A 28 -1.77 2.39 5.87
N GLN A 29 -2.93 2.11 5.29
CA GLN A 29 -4.00 3.11 5.20
C GLN A 29 -4.49 3.59 6.58
N HIS A 30 -4.64 2.68 7.54
CA HIS A 30 -4.99 3.06 8.91
C HIS A 30 -3.91 3.96 9.54
N GLU A 31 -2.64 3.59 9.38
CA GLU A 31 -1.50 4.36 9.91
C GLU A 31 -1.40 5.75 9.25
N LEU A 32 -1.64 5.87 7.94
CA LEU A 32 -1.68 7.16 7.25
C LEU A 32 -2.78 8.09 7.81
N ARG A 33 -3.95 7.55 8.16
CA ARG A 33 -5.02 8.34 8.80
C ARG A 33 -4.61 8.85 10.18
N LEU A 34 -3.93 8.01 10.98
CA LEU A 34 -3.39 8.42 12.27
C LEU A 34 -2.33 9.50 12.11
N LEU A 35 -1.39 9.32 11.17
CA LEU A 35 -0.34 10.28 10.89
C LEU A 35 -0.91 11.62 10.42
N ARG A 36 -1.93 11.60 9.57
CA ARG A 36 -2.64 12.81 9.13
C ARG A 36 -3.22 13.59 10.31
N ALA A 37 -3.86 12.90 11.26
CA ALA A 37 -4.38 13.54 12.47
C ALA A 37 -3.27 14.15 13.33
N GLN A 38 -2.13 13.47 13.45
CA GLN A 38 -0.95 14.00 14.14
C GLN A 38 -0.38 15.25 13.44
N VAL A 39 -0.32 15.25 12.11
CA VAL A 39 0.11 16.41 11.31
C VAL A 39 -0.83 17.60 11.53
N ALA A 40 -2.14 17.38 11.56
CA ALA A 40 -3.12 18.43 11.85
C ALA A 40 -2.91 19.01 13.26
N SER A 41 -2.81 18.15 14.29
CA SER A 41 -2.55 18.59 15.66
C SER A 41 -1.22 19.36 15.80
N ALA A 42 -0.17 18.90 15.13
CA ALA A 42 1.12 19.58 15.14
C ALA A 42 1.04 20.98 14.49
N GLY A 43 0.21 21.16 13.47
CA GLY A 43 -0.05 22.45 12.85
C GLY A 43 -0.79 23.43 13.77
N GLU A 44 -1.67 22.95 14.65
CA GLU A 44 -2.42 23.79 15.61
C GLU A 44 -1.52 24.38 16.70
N VAL A 45 -0.49 23.64 17.13
CA VAL A 45 0.44 24.07 18.19
C VAL A 45 1.72 24.73 17.66
N ALA A 46 1.85 24.86 16.33
CA ALA A 46 3.04 25.43 15.71
C ALA A 46 3.18 26.93 16.02
N ASP A 47 4.41 27.38 16.29
CA ASP A 47 4.71 28.79 16.55
C ASP A 47 4.46 29.65 15.30
N GLY A 48 3.44 30.50 15.38
CA GLY A 48 3.07 31.43 14.30
C GLY A 48 4.09 32.54 14.05
N ALA A 49 5.00 32.81 14.99
CA ALA A 49 6.02 33.84 14.87
C ALA A 49 7.33 33.32 14.24
N ALA A 50 7.44 32.01 13.99
CA ALA A 50 8.62 31.42 13.39
C ALA A 50 8.88 31.98 11.98
N ARG A 51 10.12 32.43 11.73
CA ARG A 51 10.53 33.02 10.44
C ARG A 51 10.39 32.06 9.26
N VAL A 52 10.59 30.76 9.50
CA VAL A 52 10.36 29.70 8.52
C VAL A 52 9.28 28.79 9.08
N ARG A 53 8.18 28.64 8.35
CA ARG A 53 7.02 27.85 8.77
C ARG A 53 6.97 26.55 8.00
N PHE A 54 6.78 25.44 8.71
CA PHE A 54 6.50 24.16 8.08
C PHE A 54 5.09 24.18 7.46
N ARG A 55 4.95 23.62 6.25
CA ARG A 55 3.69 23.57 5.50
C ARG A 55 2.88 22.34 5.87
N TYR A 56 2.27 22.35 7.05
CA TYR A 56 1.43 21.25 7.53
C TYR A 56 0.26 20.96 6.58
N ASP A 57 -0.27 21.99 5.92
CA ASP A 57 -1.33 21.87 4.92
C ASP A 57 -0.90 21.07 3.68
N TRP A 58 0.36 21.21 3.26
CA TRP A 58 0.92 20.46 2.12
C TRP A 58 1.13 19.00 2.51
N LEU A 59 1.77 18.75 3.66
CA LEU A 59 1.97 17.39 4.13
C LEU A 59 0.63 16.65 4.34
N ALA A 60 -0.37 17.31 4.91
CA ALA A 60 -1.70 16.72 5.08
C ALA A 60 -2.32 16.32 3.73
N ARG A 61 -2.19 17.17 2.70
CA ARG A 61 -2.66 16.87 1.34
C ARG A 61 -1.91 15.70 0.72
N ASP A 62 -0.60 15.64 0.88
CA ASP A 62 0.20 14.54 0.35
C ASP A 62 -0.19 13.19 0.98
N LEU A 63 -0.44 13.18 2.31
CA LEU A 63 -0.95 12.00 2.99
C LEU A 63 -2.34 11.59 2.50
N ASP A 64 -3.21 12.56 2.21
CA ASP A 64 -4.54 12.31 1.64
C ASP A 64 -4.43 11.69 0.24
N LEU A 65 -3.49 12.15 -0.60
CA LEU A 65 -3.25 11.58 -1.93
C LEU A 65 -2.73 10.13 -1.85
N ILE A 66 -1.81 9.85 -0.94
CA ILE A 66 -1.29 8.49 -0.75
C ILE A 66 -2.41 7.57 -0.25
N ALA A 67 -3.19 8.00 0.74
CA ALA A 67 -4.31 7.22 1.27
C ALA A 67 -5.34 6.91 0.17
N ALA A 68 -5.69 7.90 -0.65
CA ALA A 68 -6.62 7.73 -1.76
C ALA A 68 -6.12 6.71 -2.79
N SER A 69 -4.82 6.71 -3.11
CA SER A 69 -4.26 5.71 -4.05
C SER A 69 -4.36 4.28 -3.52
N ILE A 70 -4.26 4.10 -2.19
CA ILE A 70 -4.44 2.79 -1.55
C ILE A 70 -5.91 2.39 -1.54
N ASP A 71 -6.82 3.32 -1.22
CA ASP A 71 -8.27 3.07 -1.29
C ASP A 71 -8.69 2.62 -2.70
N GLU A 72 -8.25 3.34 -3.73
CA GLU A 72 -8.52 3.01 -5.14
C GLU A 72 -8.03 1.59 -5.48
N HIS A 73 -6.83 1.21 -5.02
CA HIS A 73 -6.31 -0.13 -5.24
C HIS A 73 -7.10 -1.20 -4.47
N LEU A 74 -7.50 -0.93 -3.23
CA LEU A 74 -8.27 -1.86 -2.40
C LEU A 74 -9.71 -2.06 -2.90
N ASP A 75 -10.30 -1.06 -3.55
CA ASP A 75 -11.65 -1.08 -4.09
C ASP A 75 -11.74 -1.63 -5.52
N ALA A 76 -10.60 -1.83 -6.19
CA ALA A 76 -10.56 -2.36 -7.55
C ALA A 76 -11.31 -3.71 -7.67
N PRO A 77 -12.13 -3.90 -8.74
CA PRO A 77 -12.90 -5.12 -8.94
C PRO A 77 -12.01 -6.37 -8.97
N ARG A 78 -12.40 -7.41 -8.21
CA ARG A 78 -11.68 -8.68 -8.20
C ARG A 78 -12.23 -9.64 -9.24
N GLN A 79 -11.34 -10.31 -9.97
CA GLN A 79 -11.72 -11.49 -10.72
C GLN A 79 -12.13 -12.61 -9.73
N PRO A 80 -13.23 -13.34 -9.97
CA PRO A 80 -13.58 -14.49 -9.18
C PRO A 80 -12.44 -15.51 -9.19
N ARG A 81 -12.09 -16.05 -8.03
CA ARG A 81 -11.15 -17.17 -7.98
C ARG A 81 -11.74 -18.32 -8.79
N ALA A 82 -10.98 -18.85 -9.74
CA ALA A 82 -11.42 -19.99 -10.53
C ALA A 82 -11.76 -21.13 -9.55
N VAL A 83 -13.04 -21.46 -9.45
CA VAL A 83 -13.49 -22.64 -8.70
C VAL A 83 -13.17 -23.86 -9.55
N PRO A 84 -12.41 -24.84 -9.03
CA PRO A 84 -12.19 -26.07 -9.77
C PRO A 84 -13.54 -26.74 -10.05
N PRO A 85 -13.74 -27.32 -11.23
CA PRO A 85 -15.00 -27.96 -11.58
C PRO A 85 -15.32 -29.05 -10.57
N LEU A 86 -16.56 -29.07 -10.08
CA LEU A 86 -17.05 -30.12 -9.20
C LEU A 86 -16.92 -31.46 -9.93
N ARG A 87 -16.05 -32.35 -9.45
CA ARG A 87 -16.03 -33.75 -9.90
C ARG A 87 -17.24 -34.44 -9.26
N GLY A 88 -18.40 -34.21 -9.85
CA GLY A 88 -19.63 -34.84 -9.42
C GLY A 88 -19.68 -36.28 -9.91
N ASP A 89 -19.29 -37.23 -9.05
CA ASP A 89 -19.80 -38.61 -9.15
C ASP A 89 -21.21 -38.65 -8.57
N TYR A 90 -22.16 -37.96 -9.22
CA TYR A 90 -23.59 -37.97 -8.89
C TYR A 90 -24.33 -39.14 -9.54
N ARG A 91 -23.69 -40.31 -9.64
CA ARG A 91 -24.30 -41.54 -10.15
C ARG A 91 -24.25 -42.61 -9.06
N ASN A 92 -25.24 -42.59 -8.17
CA ASN A 92 -25.72 -43.75 -7.43
C ASN A 92 -27.08 -44.14 -7.97
#